data_AF-A0A2W0BDI0-F1
#
_entry.id   AF-A0A2W0BDI0-F1
#
_cell.length_a   1.000
_cell.length_b   1.000
_cell.length_c   1.000
_cell.angle_alpha   90.00
_cell.angle_beta   90.00
_cell.angle_gamma   90.00
#
_symmetry.space_group_name_H-M   'P 1'
#
loop_
_entity.id
_entity.type
_entity.pdbx_description
1 polymer ?
#
loop_
_entity_poly.entity_id
_entity_poly.type
_entity_poly.pdbx_seq_one_letter_code
_entity_poly.pdbx_strand_id
1 'polypeptide(L)'
;MKADRERLIKLEQVDREIGRLSAEVAALPKRVAEIEHQLSDAKARVEQAKTAMKSQEHRRRGLESDIQSYQQKIGKFRDQSLDVKTNDQYKALMHEIEFAQAEVRKAEDKILEIMEGGELFDRQVKASEGELKTQSAQVEKEKEEARTLTAKDEARLKELQGERSGLRSGVNDDLLTLYDRVLKARKTALAEAR
;
A
#
# COMPACT_ATOMS: atom_id res chain seq x y z
N MET A 1 -37.61 45.64 -5.39
CA MET A 1 -36.32 46.38 -5.44
C MET A 1 -35.43 46.09 -4.22
N LYS A 2 -35.69 46.63 -3.01
CA LYS A 2 -34.81 46.41 -1.84
C LYS A 2 -34.83 44.96 -1.32
N ALA A 3 -36.03 44.36 -1.23
CA ALA A 3 -36.21 42.97 -0.82
C ALA A 3 -35.61 41.94 -1.81
N ASP A 4 -35.72 42.20 -3.12
CA ASP A 4 -35.13 41.34 -4.16
C ASP A 4 -33.60 41.38 -4.12
N ARG A 5 -33.02 42.56 -3.87
CA ARG A 5 -31.57 42.73 -3.72
C ARG A 5 -31.03 41.98 -2.49
N GLU A 6 -31.71 42.08 -1.36
CA GLU A 6 -31.33 41.33 -0.14
C GLU A 6 -31.44 39.81 -0.34
N ARG A 7 -32.46 39.34 -1.08
CA ARG A 7 -32.61 37.93 -1.45
C ARG A 7 -31.51 37.46 -2.39
N LEU A 8 -31.11 38.27 -3.37
CA LEU A 8 -30.02 37.95 -4.29
C LEU A 8 -28.64 37.91 -3.59
N ILE A 9 -28.38 38.79 -2.63
CA ILE A 9 -27.14 38.75 -1.82
C ILE A 9 -27.07 37.45 -1.01
N LYS A 10 -28.18 37.06 -0.37
CA LYS A 10 -28.25 35.79 0.36
C LYS A 10 -28.11 34.59 -0.57
N LEU A 11 -28.75 34.63 -1.75
CA LEU A 11 -28.65 33.58 -2.76
C LEU A 11 -27.18 33.36 -3.18
N GLU A 12 -26.41 34.43 -3.33
CA GLU A 12 -24.99 34.33 -3.67
C GLU A 12 -24.12 33.79 -2.54
N GLN A 13 -24.41 34.16 -1.30
CA GLN A 13 -23.71 33.59 -0.14
C GLN A 13 -23.93 32.08 -0.09
N VAL A 14 -25.18 31.64 -0.27
CA VAL A 14 -25.55 30.21 -0.34
C VAL A 14 -24.89 29.51 -1.52
N ASP A 15 -24.90 30.11 -2.73
CA ASP A 15 -24.25 29.53 -3.92
C ASP A 15 -22.73 29.40 -3.74
N ARG A 16 -22.07 30.37 -3.08
CA ARG A 16 -20.63 30.28 -2.76
C ARG A 16 -20.35 29.18 -1.73
N GLU A 17 -21.19 29.05 -0.71
CA GLU A 17 -21.06 27.99 0.31
C GLU A 17 -21.27 26.61 -0.31
N ILE A 18 -22.26 26.44 -1.19
CA ILE A 18 -22.49 25.22 -1.97
C ILE A 18 -21.28 24.90 -2.85
N GLY A 19 -20.74 25.89 -3.56
CA GLY A 19 -19.57 25.71 -4.41
C GLY A 19 -18.33 25.26 -3.63
N ARG A 20 -18.10 25.85 -2.45
CA ARG A 20 -17.01 25.48 -1.54
C ARG A 20 -17.16 24.05 -1.02
N LEU A 21 -18.31 23.72 -0.43
CA LEU A 21 -18.57 22.40 0.13
C LEU A 21 -18.55 21.30 -0.94
N SER A 22 -19.09 21.58 -2.13
CA SER A 22 -19.05 20.62 -3.25
C SER A 22 -17.61 20.34 -3.71
N ALA A 23 -16.73 21.35 -3.69
CA ALA A 23 -15.31 21.18 -4.00
C ALA A 23 -14.57 20.39 -2.91
N GLU A 24 -14.88 20.63 -1.64
CA GLU A 24 -14.35 19.89 -0.50
C GLU A 24 -14.75 18.41 -0.58
N VAL A 25 -16.04 18.11 -0.79
CA VAL A 25 -16.56 16.74 -1.00
C VAL A 25 -15.91 16.06 -2.21
N ALA A 26 -15.70 16.77 -3.32
CA ALA A 26 -15.07 16.20 -4.51
C ALA A 26 -13.56 15.93 -4.34
N ALA A 27 -12.88 16.59 -3.40
CA ALA A 27 -11.46 16.41 -3.14
C ALA A 27 -11.18 15.22 -2.22
N LEU A 28 -12.10 14.87 -1.32
CA LEU A 28 -11.94 13.80 -0.33
C LEU A 28 -11.67 12.41 -0.95
N PRO A 29 -12.40 11.95 -2.00
CA PRO A 29 -12.13 10.66 -2.64
C PRO A 29 -10.71 10.55 -3.19
N LYS A 30 -10.13 11.65 -3.71
CA LYS A 30 -8.75 11.64 -4.22
C LYS A 30 -7.75 11.42 -3.10
N ARG A 31 -7.95 12.11 -1.97
CA ARG A 31 -7.11 11.96 -0.78
C ARG A 31 -7.18 10.56 -0.21
N VAL A 32 -8.38 9.96 -0.14
CA VAL A 32 -8.56 8.56 0.29
C VAL A 32 -7.84 7.60 -0.66
N ALA A 33 -7.94 7.80 -1.98
CA ALA A 33 -7.27 6.96 -2.96
C ALA A 33 -5.74 7.04 -2.88
N GLU A 34 -5.17 8.23 -2.65
CA GLU A 34 -3.73 8.41 -2.43
C GLU A 34 -3.24 7.66 -1.19
N ILE A 35 -3.99 7.75 -0.09
CA ILE A 35 -3.70 7.05 1.16
C ILE A 35 -3.79 5.53 0.97
N GLU A 36 -4.79 5.05 0.23
CA GLU A 36 -4.93 3.63 -0.10
C GLU A 36 -3.79 3.11 -0.97
N HIS A 37 -3.30 3.91 -1.91
CA HIS A 37 -2.15 3.57 -2.73
C HIS A 37 -0.89 3.39 -1.88
N GLN A 38 -0.61 4.33 -0.97
CA GLN A 38 0.54 4.23 -0.06
C GLN A 38 0.47 2.97 0.80
N LEU A 39 -0.73 2.62 1.28
CA LEU A 39 -0.96 1.40 2.04
C LEU A 39 -0.73 0.14 1.20
N SER A 40 -1.17 0.15 -0.07
CA SER A 40 -0.93 -0.94 -1.01
C SER A 40 0.57 -1.15 -1.25
N ASP A 41 1.34 -0.08 -1.43
CA ASP A 41 2.80 -0.15 -1.61
C ASP A 41 3.51 -0.70 -0.36
N ALA A 42 3.06 -0.31 0.83
CA ALA A 42 3.57 -0.87 2.09
C ALA A 42 3.28 -2.37 2.21
N LYS A 43 2.06 -2.80 1.86
CA LYS A 43 1.69 -4.23 1.82
C LYS A 43 2.55 -5.01 0.82
N ALA A 44 2.76 -4.46 -0.37
CA ALA A 44 3.59 -5.09 -1.39
C ALA A 44 5.03 -5.30 -0.91
N ARG A 45 5.61 -4.33 -0.20
CA ARG A 45 6.95 -4.45 0.39
C ARG A 45 7.04 -5.56 1.44
N VAL A 46 6.04 -5.67 2.32
CA VAL A 46 5.97 -6.76 3.31
C VAL A 46 5.88 -8.13 2.63
N GLU A 47 5.03 -8.27 1.61
CA GLU A 47 4.87 -9.54 0.89
C GLU A 47 6.11 -9.92 0.09
N GLN A 48 6.81 -8.94 -0.49
CA GLN A 48 8.09 -9.17 -1.16
C GLN A 48 9.15 -9.67 -0.17
N ALA A 49 9.26 -9.05 1.01
CA ALA A 49 10.19 -9.47 2.05
C ALA A 49 9.88 -10.89 2.56
N LYS A 50 8.59 -11.22 2.76
CA LYS A 50 8.15 -12.57 3.15
C LYS A 50 8.46 -13.61 2.08
N THR A 51 8.25 -13.27 0.81
CA THR A 51 8.57 -14.16 -0.32
C THR A 51 10.08 -14.43 -0.38
N ALA A 52 10.90 -13.39 -0.22
CA ALA A 52 12.36 -13.54 -0.16
C ALA A 52 12.79 -14.47 0.99
N MET A 53 12.23 -14.29 2.19
CA MET A 53 12.50 -15.15 3.35
C MET A 53 12.13 -16.62 3.08
N LYS A 54 10.95 -16.87 2.50
CA LYS A 54 10.52 -18.23 2.12
C LYS A 54 11.45 -18.87 1.08
N SER A 55 11.91 -18.08 0.11
CA SER A 55 12.85 -18.56 -0.91
C SER A 55 14.20 -18.96 -0.30
N GLN A 56 14.70 -18.18 0.68
CA GLN A 56 15.94 -18.52 1.38
C GLN A 56 15.79 -19.79 2.21
N GLU A 57 14.68 -19.94 2.94
CA GLU A 57 14.39 -21.16 3.69
C GLU A 57 14.28 -22.40 2.78
N HIS A 58 13.65 -22.25 1.61
CA HIS A 58 13.59 -23.34 0.63
C HIS A 58 14.99 -23.73 0.12
N ARG A 59 15.82 -22.73 -0.20
CA ARG A 59 17.22 -22.96 -0.62
C ARG A 59 18.04 -23.66 0.47
N ARG A 60 17.86 -23.27 1.73
CA ARG A 60 18.50 -23.90 2.91
C ARG A 60 18.15 -25.39 2.98
N ARG A 61 16.87 -25.73 2.89
CA ARG A 61 16.40 -27.13 2.89
C ARG A 61 16.94 -27.95 1.71
N GLY A 62 17.08 -27.33 0.54
CA GLY A 62 17.73 -27.96 -0.61
C GLY A 62 19.17 -28.36 -0.29
N LEU A 63 19.96 -27.44 0.26
CA LEU A 63 21.34 -27.70 0.68
C LEU A 63 21.43 -28.78 1.77
N GLU A 64 20.50 -28.80 2.74
CA GLU A 64 20.44 -29.87 3.75
C GLU A 64 20.22 -31.25 3.12
N SER A 65 19.34 -31.34 2.12
CA SER A 65 19.09 -32.58 1.38
C SER A 65 20.31 -33.02 0.55
N ASP A 66 21.02 -32.06 -0.05
CA ASP A 66 22.26 -32.32 -0.77
C ASP A 66 23.35 -32.86 0.17
N ILE A 67 23.52 -32.25 1.35
CA ILE A 67 24.44 -32.73 2.40
C ILE A 67 24.13 -34.18 2.76
N GLN A 68 22.87 -34.49 3.04
CA GLN A 68 22.47 -35.86 3.38
C GLN A 68 22.81 -36.84 2.25
N SER A 69 22.58 -36.44 0.99
CA SER A 69 22.90 -37.26 -0.19
C SER A 69 24.39 -37.49 -0.34
N TYR A 70 25.23 -36.47 -0.14
CA TYR A 70 26.69 -36.61 -0.17
C TYR A 70 27.22 -37.46 0.99
N GLN A 71 26.68 -37.29 2.19
CA GLN A 71 27.04 -38.13 3.35
C GLN A 71 26.73 -39.61 3.10
N GLN A 72 25.61 -39.93 2.47
CA GLN A 72 25.29 -41.30 2.05
C GLN A 72 26.29 -41.83 1.01
N LYS A 73 26.68 -41.01 0.02
CA LYS A 73 27.71 -41.38 -0.97
C LYS A 73 29.05 -41.65 -0.30
N ILE A 74 29.47 -40.80 0.63
CA ILE A 74 30.70 -40.98 1.41
C ILE A 74 30.68 -42.32 2.15
N GLY A 75 29.57 -42.67 2.80
CA GLY A 75 29.40 -43.97 3.45
C GLY A 75 29.58 -45.13 2.47
N LYS A 76 28.86 -45.09 1.34
CA LYS A 76 28.95 -46.13 0.30
C LYS A 76 30.36 -46.28 -0.28
N PHE A 77 31.04 -45.17 -0.57
CA PHE A 77 32.41 -45.21 -1.10
C PHE A 77 33.42 -45.72 -0.07
N ARG A 78 33.22 -45.41 1.22
CA ARG A 78 34.02 -45.98 2.31
C ARG A 78 33.84 -47.50 2.38
N ASP A 79 32.60 -47.98 2.35
CA ASP A 79 32.32 -49.42 2.37
C ASP A 79 32.95 -50.11 1.16
N GLN A 80 32.75 -49.57 -0.05
CA GLN A 80 33.36 -50.09 -1.29
C GLN A 80 34.90 -50.09 -1.23
N SER A 81 35.51 -49.09 -0.58
CA SER A 81 36.96 -48.99 -0.47
C SER A 81 37.59 -50.11 0.36
N LEU A 82 36.80 -50.76 1.23
CA LEU A 82 37.24 -51.93 2.00
C LEU A 82 37.23 -53.22 1.15
N ASP A 83 36.42 -53.27 0.10
CA ASP A 83 36.21 -54.46 -0.74
C ASP A 83 37.10 -54.50 -2.01
N VAL A 84 37.65 -53.35 -2.42
CA VAL A 84 38.48 -53.26 -3.64
C VAL A 84 39.85 -53.90 -3.45
N LYS A 85 40.29 -54.66 -4.46
CA LYS A 85 41.54 -55.44 -4.42
C LYS A 85 42.73 -54.75 -5.10
N THR A 86 42.48 -53.66 -5.83
CA THR A 86 43.51 -52.94 -6.58
C THR A 86 43.73 -51.54 -6.01
N ASN A 87 45.00 -51.13 -5.95
CA ASN A 87 45.38 -49.83 -5.40
C ASN A 87 44.78 -48.66 -6.21
N ASP A 88 44.63 -48.83 -7.53
CA ASP A 88 44.08 -47.79 -8.39
C ASP A 88 42.58 -47.56 -8.13
N GLN A 89 41.80 -48.63 -7.92
CA GLN A 89 40.40 -48.52 -7.52
C GLN A 89 40.24 -47.87 -6.14
N TYR A 90 41.11 -48.21 -5.19
CA TYR A 90 41.12 -47.61 -3.86
C TYR A 90 41.37 -46.10 -3.94
N LYS A 91 42.38 -45.67 -4.70
CA LYS A 91 42.69 -44.24 -4.91
C LYS A 91 41.54 -43.48 -5.56
N ALA A 92 40.88 -44.07 -6.56
CA ALA A 92 39.72 -43.46 -7.20
C ALA A 92 38.58 -43.24 -6.18
N LEU A 93 38.27 -44.24 -5.35
CA LEU A 93 37.25 -44.11 -4.29
C LEU A 93 37.62 -43.06 -3.23
N MET A 94 38.90 -42.96 -2.86
CA MET A 94 39.35 -41.91 -1.94
C MET A 94 39.15 -40.52 -2.53
N HIS A 95 39.45 -40.33 -3.82
CA HIS A 95 39.21 -39.06 -4.51
C HIS A 95 37.71 -38.69 -4.57
N GLU A 96 36.84 -39.68 -4.82
CA GLU A 96 35.38 -39.47 -4.78
C GLU A 96 34.88 -39.10 -3.37
N ILE A 97 35.46 -39.70 -2.31
CA ILE A 97 35.16 -39.33 -0.93
C ILE A 97 35.61 -37.90 -0.63
N GLU A 98 36.83 -37.53 -1.02
CA GLU A 98 37.35 -36.16 -0.83
C GLU A 98 36.49 -35.13 -1.56
N PHE A 99 36.10 -35.43 -2.80
CA PHE A 99 35.17 -34.59 -3.56
C PHE A 99 33.84 -34.42 -2.84
N ALA A 100 33.19 -35.52 -2.42
CA ALA A 100 31.92 -35.45 -1.71
C ALA A 100 32.03 -34.71 -0.38
N GLN A 101 33.14 -34.86 0.36
CA GLN A 101 33.41 -34.10 1.58
C GLN A 101 33.58 -32.60 1.32
N ALA A 102 34.24 -32.22 0.22
CA ALA A 102 34.38 -30.83 -0.18
C ALA A 102 33.01 -30.21 -0.54
N GLU A 103 32.14 -30.95 -1.22
CA GLU A 103 30.78 -30.48 -1.54
C GLU A 103 29.91 -30.33 -0.27
N VAL A 104 30.04 -31.22 0.71
CA VAL A 104 29.37 -31.05 2.03
C VAL A 104 29.81 -29.75 2.69
N ARG A 105 31.13 -29.49 2.79
CA ARG A 105 31.64 -28.24 3.41
C ARG A 105 31.13 -27.00 2.68
N LYS A 106 31.15 -26.99 1.35
CA LYS A 106 30.61 -25.87 0.55
C LYS A 106 29.12 -25.65 0.79
N ALA A 107 28.34 -26.72 0.99
CA ALA A 107 26.92 -26.61 1.29
C ALA A 107 26.69 -26.09 2.72
N GLU A 108 27.49 -26.53 3.69
CA GLU A 108 27.47 -26.03 5.08
C GLU A 108 27.80 -24.53 5.14
N ASP A 109 28.86 -24.09 4.45
CA ASP A 109 29.23 -22.67 4.37
C ASP A 109 28.08 -21.82 3.81
N LYS A 110 27.43 -22.28 2.73
CA LYS A 110 26.27 -21.59 2.14
C LYS A 110 25.06 -21.58 3.08
N ILE A 111 24.85 -22.63 3.88
CA ILE A 111 23.78 -22.65 4.88
C ILE A 111 24.04 -21.59 5.94
N LEU A 112 25.28 -21.45 6.42
CA LEU A 112 25.67 -20.41 7.38
C LEU A 112 25.42 -19.01 6.81
N GLU A 113 25.84 -18.73 5.56
CA GLU A 113 25.55 -17.47 4.88
C GLU A 113 24.04 -17.16 4.80
N ILE A 114 23.23 -18.18 4.48
CA ILE A 114 21.77 -18.04 4.44
C ILE A 114 21.19 -17.75 5.84
N MET A 115 21.71 -18.39 6.88
CA MET A 115 21.26 -18.18 8.26
C MET A 115 21.59 -16.77 8.76
N GLU A 116 22.80 -16.29 8.50
CA GLU A 116 23.22 -14.92 8.82
C GLU A 116 22.37 -13.87 8.09
N GLY A 117 22.12 -14.08 6.79
CA GLY A 117 21.20 -13.24 6.01
C GLY A 117 19.75 -13.33 6.51
N GLY A 118 19.33 -14.50 6.98
CA GLY A 118 17.98 -14.77 7.49
C GLY A 118 17.59 -13.90 8.67
N GLU A 119 18.52 -13.63 9.60
CA GLU A 119 18.26 -12.72 10.72
C GLU A 119 18.01 -11.28 10.26
N LEU A 120 18.73 -10.82 9.23
CA LEU A 120 18.51 -9.49 8.64
C LEU A 120 17.14 -9.41 7.98
N PHE A 121 16.74 -10.45 7.24
CA PHE A 121 15.42 -10.50 6.61
C PHE A 121 14.28 -10.55 7.65
N ASP A 122 14.43 -11.33 8.73
CA ASP A 122 13.43 -11.37 9.80
C ASP A 122 13.24 -9.99 10.47
N ARG A 123 14.35 -9.28 10.73
CA ARG A 123 14.30 -7.90 11.24
C ARG A 123 13.62 -6.94 10.25
N GLN A 124 13.93 -7.05 8.96
CA GLN A 124 13.30 -6.22 7.92
C GLN A 124 11.80 -6.49 7.79
N VAL A 125 11.38 -7.77 7.85
CA VAL A 125 9.96 -8.15 7.84
C VAL A 125 9.25 -7.57 9.05
N LYS A 126 9.79 -7.76 10.26
CA LYS A 126 9.20 -7.22 11.49
C LYS A 126 9.10 -5.69 11.49
N ALA A 127 10.14 -5.00 11.00
CA ALA A 127 10.12 -3.55 10.85
C ALA A 127 9.02 -3.11 9.87
N SER A 128 8.97 -3.74 8.68
CA SER A 128 7.98 -3.43 7.65
C SER A 128 6.55 -3.74 8.08
N GLU A 129 6.33 -4.81 8.84
CA GLU A 129 5.03 -5.14 9.44
C GLU A 129 4.62 -4.12 10.51
N GLY A 130 5.58 -3.66 11.32
CA GLY A 130 5.37 -2.59 12.29
C GLY A 130 4.93 -1.29 11.61
N GLU A 131 5.66 -0.86 10.59
CA GLU A 131 5.33 0.32 9.77
C GLU A 131 3.97 0.16 9.06
N LEU A 132 3.70 -1.01 8.50
CA LEU A 132 2.41 -1.28 7.87
C LEU A 132 1.27 -1.19 8.88
N LYS A 133 1.45 -1.69 10.11
CA LYS A 133 0.43 -1.63 11.16
C LYS A 133 0.14 -0.19 11.58
N THR A 134 1.19 0.63 11.78
CA THR A 134 1.01 2.04 12.16
C THR A 134 0.38 2.84 11.03
N GLN A 135 0.84 2.66 9.79
CA GLN A 135 0.23 3.28 8.62
C GLN A 135 -1.22 2.84 8.45
N SER A 136 -1.52 1.55 8.55
CA SER A 136 -2.90 1.03 8.42
C SER A 136 -3.84 1.68 9.43
N ALA A 137 -3.41 1.78 10.69
CA ALA A 137 -4.22 2.41 11.74
C ALA A 137 -4.47 3.90 11.46
N GLN A 138 -3.44 4.62 11.00
CA GLN A 138 -3.56 6.03 10.62
C GLN A 138 -4.49 6.21 9.41
N VAL A 139 -4.34 5.38 8.37
CA VAL A 139 -5.20 5.37 7.18
C VAL A 139 -6.65 5.15 7.53
N GLU A 140 -6.96 4.14 8.35
CA GLU A 140 -8.34 3.83 8.74
C GLU A 140 -8.96 4.98 9.56
N LYS A 141 -8.17 5.61 10.44
CA LYS A 141 -8.62 6.80 11.17
C LYS A 141 -8.93 7.96 10.22
N GLU A 142 -8.02 8.29 9.30
CA GLU A 142 -8.22 9.36 8.32
C GLU A 142 -9.39 9.11 7.39
N LYS A 143 -9.61 7.85 6.98
CA LYS A 143 -10.78 7.45 6.19
C LYS A 143 -12.08 7.66 6.95
N GLU A 144 -12.13 7.29 8.22
CA GLU A 144 -13.34 7.43 9.04
C GLU A 144 -13.65 8.91 9.31
N GLU A 145 -12.63 9.71 9.58
CA GLU A 145 -12.74 11.17 9.70
C GLU A 145 -13.24 11.79 8.38
N ALA A 146 -12.68 11.38 7.24
CA ALA A 146 -13.09 11.85 5.92
C ALA A 146 -14.54 11.46 5.59
N ARG A 147 -14.97 10.23 5.93
CA ARG A 147 -16.36 9.77 5.74
C ARG A 147 -17.33 10.57 6.61
N THR A 148 -16.98 10.79 7.87
CA THR A 148 -17.81 11.57 8.80
C THR A 148 -17.95 13.02 8.34
N LEU A 149 -16.85 13.62 7.84
CA LEU A 149 -16.87 14.98 7.30
C LEU A 149 -17.72 15.03 6.02
N THR A 150 -17.53 14.09 5.09
CA THR A 150 -18.32 14.02 3.85
C THR A 150 -19.81 13.93 4.15
N ALA A 151 -20.22 13.07 5.08
CA ALA A 151 -21.64 12.93 5.44
C ALA A 151 -22.22 14.22 6.02
N LYS A 152 -21.44 14.98 6.81
CA LYS A 152 -21.85 16.30 7.33
C LYS A 152 -21.97 17.32 6.21
N ASP A 153 -20.99 17.36 5.30
CA ASP A 153 -20.97 18.31 4.19
C ASP A 153 -22.08 18.02 3.18
N GLU A 154 -22.39 16.74 2.90
CA GLU A 154 -23.52 16.33 2.08
C GLU A 154 -24.87 16.71 2.71
N ALA A 155 -25.03 16.51 4.03
CA ALA A 155 -26.22 16.94 4.74
C ALA A 155 -26.38 18.48 4.66
N ARG A 156 -25.30 19.23 4.88
CA ARG A 156 -25.28 20.69 4.79
C ARG A 156 -25.58 21.17 3.36
N LEU A 157 -25.02 20.51 2.34
CA LEU A 157 -25.31 20.80 0.94
C LEU A 157 -26.80 20.63 0.64
N LYS A 158 -27.45 19.60 1.18
CA LYS A 158 -28.88 19.37 1.01
C LYS A 158 -29.73 20.48 1.65
N GLU A 159 -29.35 20.93 2.85
CA GLU A 159 -29.99 22.09 3.50
C GLU A 159 -29.85 23.36 2.66
N LEU A 160 -28.63 23.67 2.22
CA LEU A 160 -28.33 24.86 1.41
C LEU A 160 -29.04 24.82 0.05
N GLN A 161 -29.18 23.65 -0.57
CA GLN A 161 -29.98 23.47 -1.79
C GLN A 161 -31.47 23.78 -1.54
N GLY A 162 -32.00 23.37 -0.38
CA GLY A 162 -33.34 23.72 0.06
C GLY A 162 -33.50 25.23 0.25
N GLU A 163 -32.57 25.87 0.97
CA GLU A 163 -32.56 27.32 1.18
C GLU A 163 -32.46 28.09 -0.14
N ARG A 164 -31.57 27.66 -1.04
CA ARG A 164 -31.43 28.19 -2.40
C ARG A 164 -32.74 28.14 -3.16
N SER A 165 -33.47 27.01 -3.11
CA SER A 165 -34.76 26.87 -3.80
C SER A 165 -35.82 27.82 -3.25
N GLY A 166 -35.87 28.01 -1.92
CA GLY A 166 -36.78 28.94 -1.26
C GLY A 166 -36.44 30.42 -1.49
N LEU A 167 -35.15 30.76 -1.59
CA LEU A 167 -34.73 32.12 -1.94
C LEU A 167 -35.09 32.45 -3.39
N ARG A 168 -34.96 31.49 -4.31
CA ARG A 168 -35.27 31.67 -5.73
C ARG A 168 -36.77 31.81 -5.99
N SER A 169 -37.64 31.09 -5.29
CA SER A 169 -39.10 31.22 -5.47
C SER A 169 -39.63 32.61 -5.10
N GLY A 170 -38.87 33.41 -4.34
CA GLY A 170 -39.20 34.77 -3.96
C GLY A 170 -38.58 35.87 -4.83
N VAL A 171 -37.85 35.57 -5.90
CA VAL A 171 -37.18 36.57 -6.75
C VAL A 171 -37.84 36.61 -8.13
N ASN A 172 -37.91 37.80 -8.73
CA ASN A 172 -38.40 37.97 -10.10
C ASN A 172 -37.53 37.19 -11.12
N ASP A 173 -38.19 36.50 -12.05
CA ASP A 173 -37.60 35.60 -13.02
C ASP A 173 -36.59 36.28 -13.97
N ASP A 174 -36.82 37.55 -14.33
CA ASP A 174 -35.89 38.33 -15.16
C ASP A 174 -34.57 38.60 -14.44
N LEU A 175 -34.64 38.86 -13.12
CA LEU A 175 -33.47 39.08 -12.26
C LEU A 175 -32.72 37.77 -12.00
N LEU A 176 -33.43 36.65 -11.83
CA LEU A 176 -32.81 35.32 -11.71
C LEU A 176 -32.07 34.92 -12.98
N THR A 177 -32.66 35.20 -14.14
CA THR A 177 -32.04 34.88 -15.44
C THR A 177 -30.75 35.67 -15.65
N LEU A 178 -30.72 36.94 -15.25
CA LEU A 178 -29.52 37.76 -15.28
C LEU A 178 -28.47 37.24 -14.28
N TYR A 179 -28.89 36.93 -13.06
CA TYR A 179 -28.03 36.37 -12.01
C TYR A 179 -27.36 35.06 -12.44
N ASP A 180 -28.13 34.09 -12.96
CA ASP A 180 -27.61 32.79 -13.40
C ASP A 180 -26.62 32.92 -14.55
N ARG A 181 -26.87 33.85 -15.48
CA ARG A 181 -25.98 34.14 -16.60
C ARG A 181 -24.61 34.65 -16.11
N VAL A 182 -24.60 35.54 -15.12
CA VAL A 182 -23.36 36.08 -14.55
C VAL A 182 -22.65 35.02 -13.69
N LEU A 183 -23.40 34.26 -12.87
CA LEU A 183 -22.86 33.17 -12.06
C LEU A 183 -22.13 32.13 -12.92
N LYS A 184 -22.73 31.73 -14.04
CA LYS A 184 -22.15 30.76 -14.97
C LYS A 184 -20.89 31.29 -15.67
N ALA A 185 -20.83 32.60 -15.93
CA ALA A 185 -19.70 33.23 -16.61
C ALA A 185 -18.52 33.55 -15.68
N ARG A 186 -18.77 33.89 -14.41
CA ARG A 186 -17.75 34.43 -13.48
C ARG A 186 -17.60 33.65 -12.18
N LYS A 187 -18.34 32.56 -11.99
CA LYS A 187 -18.46 31.78 -10.73
C LYS A 187 -18.94 32.58 -9.51
N THR A 188 -19.26 33.87 -9.70
CA THR A 188 -19.78 34.85 -8.74
C THR A 188 -20.69 35.81 -9.51
N ALA A 189 -21.80 36.26 -8.92
CA ALA A 189 -22.86 36.99 -9.60
C ALA A 189 -23.03 38.45 -9.11
N LEU A 190 -22.48 38.79 -7.95
CA LEU A 190 -22.53 40.09 -7.28
C LEU A 190 -21.13 40.43 -6.78
N ALA A 191 -20.63 41.57 -7.24
CA ALA A 191 -19.51 42.25 -6.61
C ALA A 191 -20.07 43.28 -5.63
N GLU A 192 -19.70 43.19 -4.35
CA GLU A 192 -19.89 44.32 -3.43
C GLU A 192 -18.98 45.46 -3.89
N ALA A 193 -19.58 46.51 -4.45
CA ALA A 193 -18.89 47.78 -4.59
C ALA A 193 -18.71 48.38 -3.18
N ARG A 194 -17.46 48.53 -2.76
CA ARG A 194 -17.09 49.31 -1.57
C ARG A 194 -17.21 50.80 -1.85
#